data_AF-A0A483KXR7-F1
#
_entry.id   AF-A0A483KXR7-F1
#
_cell.length_a   1.000
_cell.length_b   1.000
_cell.length_c   1.000
_cell.angle_alpha   90.00
_cell.angle_beta   90.00
_cell.angle_gamma   90.00
#
_symmetry.space_group_name_H-M   'P 1'
#
loop_
_entity.id
_entity.type
_entity.pdbx_description
1 polymer ?
#
loop_
_entity_poly.entity_id
_entity_poly.type
_entity_poly.pdbx_seq_one_letter_code
_entity_poly.pdbx_strand_id
1 'polypeptide(L)' 'MEKMATGVAYGASVGNAGYWGFQLLDKVSPSQWAAIGVIGSLVFGFLTYLTNLYFKIKEDRRKAARGE' A
#
# COMPACT_ATOMS: atom_id res chain seq x y z
N MET A 1 4.17 -28.11 29.72
CA MET A 1 2.84 -27.83 29.11
C MET A 1 2.82 -26.50 28.37
N GLU A 2 3.22 -25.39 28.99
CA GLU A 2 3.19 -24.05 28.38
C GLU A 2 3.98 -23.94 27.06
N LYS A 3 5.24 -24.38 27.00
CA LYS A 3 6.05 -24.36 25.76
C LYS A 3 5.46 -25.18 24.60
N MET A 4 4.76 -26.27 24.90
CA MET A 4 4.10 -27.10 23.89
C MET A 4 2.82 -26.44 23.38
N ALA A 5 2.01 -25.86 24.28
CA ALA A 5 0.83 -25.08 23.92
C ALA A 5 1.21 -23.86 23.07
N THR A 6 2.29 -23.18 23.43
CA THR A 6 2.86 -22.07 22.64
C THR A 6 3.36 -22.53 21.27
N GLY A 7 4.03 -23.69 21.18
CA GLY A 7 4.45 -24.28 19.91
C GLY A 7 3.28 -24.63 18.99
N VAL A 8 2.20 -25.20 19.55
CA VAL A 8 0.97 -25.50 18.80
C VAL A 8 0.28 -24.20 18.36
N ALA A 9 0.23 -23.19 19.23
CA ALA A 9 -0.34 -21.88 18.90
C ALA A 9 0.42 -21.17 17.77
N TYR A 10 1.76 -21.23 17.77
CA TYR A 10 2.58 -20.70 16.66
C TYR A 10 2.36 -21.49 15.37
N GLY A 11 2.35 -22.83 15.44
CA GLY A 11 2.05 -23.67 14.27
C GLY A 11 0.68 -23.39 13.66
N ALA A 12 -0.35 -23.26 14.49
CA ALA A 12 -1.69 -22.88 14.06
C ALA A 12 -1.74 -21.46 13.48
N SER A 13 -1.00 -20.51 14.06
CA SER A 13 -0.94 -19.13 13.57
C SER A 13 -0.26 -19.02 12.20
N VAL A 14 0.86 -19.73 12.00
CA VAL A 14 1.55 -19.81 10.70
C VAL A 14 0.67 -20.51 9.67
N GLY A 15 0.00 -21.61 10.05
CA GLY A 15 -0.94 -22.31 9.18
C GLY A 15 -2.13 -21.43 8.76
N ASN A 16 -2.70 -20.68 9.70
CA ASN A 16 -3.81 -19.77 9.42
C ASN A 16 -3.36 -18.58 8.54
N ALA A 17 -2.21 -17.98 8.82
CA ALA A 17 -1.66 -16.91 8.00
C ALA A 17 -1.34 -17.39 6.56
N GLY A 18 -0.77 -18.59 6.43
CA GLY A 18 -0.53 -19.23 5.13
C GLY A 18 -1.82 -19.51 4.37
N TYR A 19 -2.83 -20.09 5.03
CA TYR A 19 -4.14 -20.36 4.43
C TYR A 19 -4.78 -19.10 3.85
N TRP A 20 -4.84 -18.02 4.64
CA TRP A 20 -5.39 -16.74 4.17
C TRP A 20 -4.54 -16.10 3.07
N GLY A 21 -3.21 -16.20 3.17
CA GLY A 21 -2.28 -15.68 2.16
C GLY A 21 -2.46 -16.36 0.81
N PHE A 22 -2.45 -17.69 0.78
CA PHE A 22 -2.69 -18.45 -0.45
C PHE A 22 -4.10 -18.21 -1.01
N GLN A 23 -5.10 -18.15 -0.13
CA GLN A 23 -6.46 -17.86 -0.57
C GLN A 23 -6.56 -16.48 -1.23
N LEU A 24 -5.91 -15.45 -0.68
CA LEU A 24 -5.88 -14.12 -1.29
C LEU A 24 -5.20 -14.13 -2.67
N LEU A 25 -4.08 -14.85 -2.79
CA LEU A 25 -3.35 -14.97 -4.05
C LEU A 25 -4.18 -15.70 -5.12
N ASP A 26 -4.87 -16.78 -4.75
CA ASP A 26 -5.65 -17.60 -5.67
C ASP A 26 -7.00 -16.97 -6.06
N LYS A 27 -7.56 -16.10 -5.21
CA LYS A 27 -8.83 -15.40 -5.48
C LYS A 27 -8.73 -14.39 -6.62
N VAL A 28 -7.54 -13.86 -6.88
CA VAL A 28 -7.30 -12.78 -7.83
C VAL A 28 -6.41 -13.31 -8.94
N SER A 29 -6.94 -13.36 -10.16
CA SER A 29 -6.18 -13.83 -11.31
C SER A 29 -4.97 -12.91 -11.61
N PRO A 30 -3.92 -13.40 -12.31
CA PRO A 30 -2.75 -12.60 -12.63
C PRO A 30 -3.07 -11.27 -13.34
N SER A 31 -4.07 -11.26 -14.22
CA SER A 31 -4.51 -10.05 -14.92
C SER A 31 -5.22 -9.06 -13.99
N GLN A 32 -5.97 -9.54 -12.98
CA GLN A 32 -6.58 -8.67 -11.97
C GLN A 32 -5.53 -8.07 -11.03
N TRP A 33 -4.50 -8.82 -10.64
CA TRP A 33 -3.36 -8.28 -9.90
C TRP A 33 -2.64 -7.18 -10.69
N ALA A 34 -2.41 -7.40 -11.99
CA ALA A 34 -1.86 -6.38 -12.86
C ALA A 34 -2.75 -5.13 -12.93
N ALA A 35 -4.06 -5.30 -13.06
CA ALA A 35 -5.03 -4.19 -13.07
C ALA A 35 -5.01 -3.39 -11.75
N ILE A 36 -4.94 -4.06 -10.60
CA ILE A 36 -4.79 -3.41 -9.29
C ILE A 36 -3.49 -2.60 -9.24
N GLY A 37 -2.39 -3.16 -9.72
CA GLY A 37 -1.11 -2.47 -9.80
C GLY A 37 -1.16 -1.22 -10.69
N VAL A 38 -1.79 -1.30 -11.86
CA VAL A 38 -1.96 -0.17 -12.77
C VAL A 38 -2.82 0.91 -12.15
N ILE A 39 -4.00 0.58 -11.61
CA ILE A 39 -4.88 1.58 -10.96
C ILE A 39 -4.17 2.21 -9.76
N GLY A 40 -3.53 1.40 -8.91
CA GLY A 40 -2.77 1.88 -7.78
C GLY A 40 -1.68 2.86 -8.19
N SER A 41 -0.84 2.49 -9.15
CA SER A 41 0.25 3.36 -9.63
C SER A 41 -0.26 4.64 -10.30
N LEU A 42 -1.36 4.60 -11.06
CA LEU A 42 -1.98 5.79 -11.63
C LEU A 42 -2.46 6.75 -10.53
N VAL A 43 -3.16 6.22 -9.52
CA VAL A 43 -3.63 7.01 -8.37
C VAL A 43 -2.46 7.61 -7.60
N PHE A 44 -1.43 6.81 -7.28
CA PHE A 44 -0.25 7.28 -6.58
C PHE A 44 0.54 8.32 -7.39
N GLY A 45 0.69 8.12 -8.70
CA GLY A 45 1.32 9.09 -9.60
C GLY A 45 0.56 10.40 -9.65
N PHE A 46 -0.78 10.33 -9.70
CA PHE A 46 -1.63 11.51 -9.66
C PHE A 46 -1.53 12.26 -8.32
N LEU A 47 -1.58 11.55 -7.19
CA LEU A 47 -1.39 12.14 -5.87
C LEU A 47 0.00 12.79 -5.72
N THR A 48 1.03 12.16 -6.28
CA THR A 48 2.38 12.71 -6.31
C THR A 48 2.41 14.01 -7.11
N TYR A 49 1.80 14.04 -8.29
CA TYR A 49 1.67 15.25 -9.09
C TYR A 49 0.93 16.36 -8.34
N LEU A 50 -0.23 16.07 -7.73
CA LEU A 50 -0.99 17.04 -6.96
C LEU A 50 -0.21 17.59 -5.77
N THR A 51 0.55 16.74 -5.08
CA THR A 51 1.40 17.16 -3.96
C THR A 51 2.46 18.15 -4.43
N ASN A 52 3.14 17.85 -5.54
CA ASN A 52 4.11 18.77 -6.14
C ASN A 52 3.46 20.09 -6.58
N LEU A 53 2.29 20.00 -7.23
CA LEU A 53 1.54 21.18 -7.68
C LEU A 53 1.14 22.08 -6.50
N TYR A 54 0.63 21.49 -5.42
CA TYR A 54 0.27 22.22 -4.21
C TYR A 54 1.46 22.99 -3.64
N PHE A 55 2.62 22.35 -3.52
CA PHE A 55 3.82 23.02 -3.02
C PHE A 55 4.31 24.11 -3.95
N LYS A 56 4.24 23.88 -5.27
CA LYS A 56 4.60 24.89 -6.26
C LYS A 56 3.72 26.13 -6.17
N ILE A 57 2.40 25.96 -6.11
CA ILE A 57 1.46 27.09 -5.93
C ILE A 57 1.73 27.83 -4.62
N LYS A 58 1.98 27.10 -3.54
CA LYS A 58 2.29 27.69 -2.23
C LYS A 58 3.60 28.47 -2.25
N GLU A 59 4.61 27.98 -2.97
CA GLU A 59 5.89 28.65 -3.16
C GLU A 59 5.73 29.91 -4.03
N ASP A 60 5.05 29.81 -5.16
CA ASP A 60 4.81 30.94 -6.07
C ASP A 60 4.05 32.07 -5.36
N ARG A 61 3.05 31.73 -4.54
CA ARG A 61 2.35 32.71 -3.69
C ARG A 61 3.28 33.38 -2.67
N ARG A 62 4.28 32.68 -2.15
CA ARG A 62 5.27 33.26 -1.22
C ARG A 62 6.24 34.19 -1.94
N LYS A 63 6.67 33.83 -3.16
CA LYS A 63 7.54 34.68 -4.00
C LYS A 63 6.83 35.97 -4.39
N ALA A 64 5.58 35.87 -4.86
CA ALA A 64 4.75 37.04 -5.19
C ALA A 64 4.55 37.97 -3.97
N ALA A 65 4.36 37.41 -2.76
CA ALA A 65 4.25 38.21 -1.54
C ALA A 65 5.58 38.87 -1.10
N ARG A 66 6.72 38.36 -1.56
CA ARG A 66 8.06 38.95 -1.35
C ARG A 66 8.44 39.97 -2.41
N GLY A 67 7.64 40.11 -3.48
CA GLY A 67 7.91 41.01 -4.60
C GLY A 67 8.99 40.49 -5.56
N GLU A 68 9.27 39.18 -5.53
CA GLU A 68 10.12 38.47 -6.51
C GLU A 68 9.32 37.99 -7.72
#